data_AF-A0A667FY27-F1
#
_entry.id   AF-A0A667FY27-F1
#
_cell.length_a   1.000
_cell.length_b   1.000
_cell.length_c   1.000
_cell.angle_alpha   90.00
_cell.angle_beta   90.00
_cell.angle_gamma   90.00
#
_symmetry.space_group_name_H-M   'P 1'
#
loop_
_entity.id
_entity.type
_entity.pdbx_description
1 polymer ?
#
loop_
_entity_poly.entity_id
_entity_poly.type
_entity_poly.pdbx_seq_one_letter_code
_entity_poly.pdbx_strand_id
1 'polypeptide(L)'
;MAKLMLLTLLGLGLALFRDHRASYQARLNAFREVKPVELPNCNLVKGIESGSEDLEILPSGLAFISSGLKYPGIKSFEPDKPGKILLMDLNEEDPTVLELKITGSKFDHSSFNPHGISTFTDEDNTVYLLVVNHPDFKSTVELFKFQEEEKSLLHLKTIRHELLPNLNDIVAVGPEHFYATNDHYFVDHYLRSWELYLGLAWSYVVYYSPTEVQVMADGFDFANGINISPDGKYVYIAELLAHKIHVYEKHANWTLTPLKSLDFNTLVDNISVDPVTGDLWVGCHPNGMRIFFYDPENPPASEVIRIQNILTEEPKVTRVYAENVLTQGAPVHLLEN
;
A
#
# COMPACT_ATOMS: atom_id res chain seq x y z
N MET A 1 39.24 -31.41 21.54
CA MET A 1 38.87 -29.99 21.30
C MET A 1 38.16 -29.77 19.96
N ALA A 2 38.72 -30.18 18.81
CA ALA A 2 38.09 -29.96 17.49
C ALA A 2 36.67 -30.53 17.34
N LYS A 3 36.40 -31.75 17.84
CA LYS A 3 35.04 -32.35 17.80
C LYS A 3 34.01 -31.58 18.63
N LEU A 4 34.41 -31.09 19.81
CA LEU A 4 33.54 -30.27 20.68
C LEU A 4 33.27 -28.89 20.06
N MET A 5 34.28 -28.28 19.45
CA MET A 5 34.15 -27.02 18.72
C MET A 5 33.19 -27.16 17.53
N LEU A 6 33.33 -28.24 16.74
CA LEU A 6 32.43 -28.53 15.61
C LEU A 6 30.98 -28.72 16.06
N LEU A 7 30.76 -29.49 17.14
CA LEU A 7 29.41 -29.68 17.70
C LEU A 7 28.81 -28.39 18.25
N THR A 8 29.65 -27.52 18.84
CA THR A 8 29.21 -26.21 19.35
C THR A 8 28.81 -25.29 18.20
N LEU A 9 29.62 -25.20 17.14
CA LEU A 9 29.29 -24.42 15.94
C LEU A 9 28.05 -24.94 15.22
N LEU A 10 27.89 -26.26 15.13
CA LEU A 10 26.68 -26.88 14.58
C LEU A 10 25.45 -26.54 15.44
N GLY A 11 25.56 -26.64 16.77
CA GLY A 11 24.48 -26.28 17.69
C GLY A 11 24.07 -24.81 17.56
N LEU A 12 25.03 -23.89 17.49
CA LEU A 12 24.78 -22.47 17.26
C LEU A 12 24.14 -22.22 15.89
N GLY A 13 24.63 -22.87 14.83
CA GLY A 13 24.06 -22.76 13.50
C GLY A 13 22.60 -23.25 13.41
N LEU A 14 22.29 -24.37 14.07
CA LEU A 14 20.92 -24.89 14.14
C LEU A 14 20.00 -24.00 14.96
N ALA A 15 20.50 -23.41 16.06
CA ALA A 15 19.73 -22.45 16.86
C ALA A 15 19.40 -21.19 16.04
N LEU A 16 20.41 -20.60 15.38
CA LEU A 16 20.21 -19.45 14.49
C LEU A 16 19.22 -19.74 13.37
N PHE A 17 19.32 -20.90 12.72
CA PHE A 17 18.39 -21.30 11.67
C PHE A 17 16.96 -21.47 12.19
N ARG A 18 16.79 -22.09 13.36
CA ARG A 18 15.47 -22.26 14.00
C ARG A 18 14.85 -20.91 14.35
N ASP A 19 15.63 -20.03 14.98
CA ASP A 19 15.15 -18.73 15.44
C ASP A 19 14.83 -17.82 14.23
N HIS A 20 15.63 -17.89 13.16
CA HIS A 20 15.32 -17.24 11.89
C HIS A 20 14.02 -17.78 11.26
N ARG A 21 13.83 -19.10 11.22
CA ARG A 21 12.59 -19.70 10.71
C ARG A 21 11.37 -19.26 11.51
N ALA A 22 11.48 -19.20 12.84
CA ALA A 22 10.39 -18.73 13.70
C ALA A 22 10.07 -17.25 13.44
N SER A 23 11.09 -16.39 13.30
CA SER A 23 10.94 -14.99 12.92
C SER A 23 10.25 -14.84 11.57
N TYR A 24 10.71 -15.57 10.54
CA TYR A 24 10.13 -15.54 9.20
C TYR A 24 8.65 -15.97 9.20
N GLN A 25 8.31 -17.03 9.94
CA GLN A 25 6.92 -17.49 10.09
C GLN A 25 6.03 -16.48 10.83
N ALA A 26 6.58 -15.78 11.84
CA ALA A 26 5.87 -14.74 12.57
C ALA A 26 5.60 -13.52 11.67
N ARG A 27 6.62 -13.03 10.95
CA ARG A 27 6.51 -11.91 9.99
C ARG A 27 5.47 -12.17 8.91
N LEU A 28 5.40 -13.40 8.40
CA LEU A 28 4.40 -13.80 7.42
C LEU A 28 3.05 -14.21 8.02
N ASN A 29 2.87 -14.12 9.33
CA ASN A 29 1.69 -14.59 10.04
C ASN A 29 1.20 -15.98 9.58
N ALA A 30 2.15 -16.90 9.36
CA ALA A 30 1.96 -18.09 8.51
C ALA A 30 0.85 -19.06 8.98
N PHE A 31 0.46 -18.96 10.25
CA PHE A 31 -0.53 -19.85 10.88
C PHE A 31 -1.85 -19.14 11.17
N ARG A 32 -2.01 -17.88 10.78
CA ARG A 32 -3.25 -17.15 11.02
C ARG A 32 -4.34 -17.64 10.09
N GLU A 33 -5.47 -17.96 10.70
CA GLU A 33 -6.74 -18.26 10.04
C GLU A 33 -7.75 -17.13 10.26
N VAL A 34 -8.69 -17.00 9.35
CA VAL A 34 -9.72 -15.95 9.39
C VAL A 34 -11.01 -16.50 9.99
N LYS A 35 -11.47 -15.83 11.05
CA LYS A 35 -12.84 -15.99 11.54
C LYS A 35 -13.73 -14.98 10.82
N PRO A 36 -14.77 -15.41 10.09
CA PRO A 36 -15.58 -14.52 9.28
C PRO A 36 -16.18 -13.36 10.09
N VAL A 37 -16.17 -12.18 9.49
CA VAL A 37 -16.97 -11.02 9.88
C VAL A 37 -17.65 -10.54 8.61
N GLU A 38 -18.91 -10.93 8.47
CA GLU A 38 -19.72 -10.65 7.27
C GLU A 38 -20.39 -9.30 7.38
N LEU A 39 -20.64 -8.69 6.23
CA LEU A 39 -21.45 -7.50 6.11
C LEU A 39 -22.67 -7.81 5.24
N PRO A 40 -23.83 -7.22 5.56
CA PRO A 40 -24.99 -7.37 4.71
C PRO A 40 -24.73 -6.69 3.35
N ASN A 41 -25.21 -7.30 2.27
CA ASN A 41 -25.27 -6.70 0.93
C ASN A 41 -23.91 -6.39 0.27
N CYS A 42 -22.88 -7.21 0.50
CA CYS A 42 -21.64 -7.15 -0.28
C CYS A 42 -21.86 -7.66 -1.71
N ASN A 43 -21.40 -6.89 -2.71
CA ASN A 43 -21.41 -7.27 -4.12
C ASN A 43 -20.02 -7.07 -4.73
N LEU A 44 -19.60 -8.02 -5.56
CA LEU A 44 -18.39 -7.82 -6.38
C LEU A 44 -18.66 -6.77 -7.45
N VAL A 45 -17.73 -5.83 -7.61
CA VAL A 45 -17.80 -4.81 -8.65
C VAL A 45 -17.51 -5.45 -10.00
N LYS A 46 -18.50 -5.47 -10.89
CA LYS A 46 -18.37 -6.07 -12.22
C LYS A 46 -17.30 -5.33 -13.03
N GLY A 47 -16.40 -6.06 -13.67
CA GLY A 47 -15.33 -5.50 -14.51
C GLY A 47 -13.97 -5.36 -13.80
N ILE A 48 -13.90 -5.57 -12.48
CA ILE A 48 -12.64 -5.68 -11.75
C ILE A 48 -12.32 -7.15 -11.52
N GLU A 49 -11.43 -7.71 -12.34
CA GLU A 49 -11.02 -9.13 -12.24
C GLU A 49 -9.50 -9.31 -12.09
N SER A 50 -8.72 -8.24 -12.24
CA SER A 50 -7.25 -8.28 -12.28
C SER A 50 -6.61 -7.30 -11.31
N GLY A 51 -7.12 -7.32 -10.07
CA GLY A 51 -6.61 -6.49 -9.00
C GLY A 51 -7.22 -5.11 -8.93
N SER A 52 -7.29 -4.60 -7.72
CA SER A 52 -7.72 -3.26 -7.33
C SER A 52 -6.92 -2.91 -6.10
N GLU A 53 -5.60 -2.83 -6.24
CA GLU A 53 -4.67 -2.89 -5.11
C GLU A 53 -4.77 -1.64 -4.23
N ASP A 54 -5.02 -0.49 -4.84
CA ASP A 54 -5.25 0.77 -4.13
C ASP A 54 -6.38 1.60 -4.76
N LEU A 55 -7.00 2.46 -3.96
CA LEU A 55 -8.11 3.32 -4.36
C LEU A 55 -8.19 4.58 -3.48
N GLU A 56 -8.70 5.66 -4.04
CA GLU A 56 -8.98 6.89 -3.28
C GLU A 56 -10.31 7.51 -3.69
N ILE A 57 -11.06 8.00 -2.71
CA ILE A 57 -12.39 8.59 -2.88
C ILE A 57 -12.31 10.10 -2.67
N LEU A 58 -12.67 10.87 -3.70
CA LEU A 58 -12.82 12.31 -3.60
C LEU A 58 -14.03 12.69 -2.73
N PRO A 59 -14.07 13.89 -2.14
CA PRO A 59 -15.26 14.40 -1.43
C PRO A 59 -16.55 14.42 -2.27
N SER A 60 -16.44 14.41 -3.60
CA SER A 60 -17.58 14.32 -4.51
C SER A 60 -18.22 12.93 -4.58
N GLY A 61 -17.59 11.90 -4.04
CA GLY A 61 -18.01 10.49 -4.18
C GLY A 61 -17.42 9.78 -5.39
N LEU A 62 -16.59 10.45 -6.20
CA LEU A 62 -15.82 9.80 -7.25
C LEU A 62 -14.65 9.02 -6.66
N ALA A 63 -14.52 7.75 -7.03
CA ALA A 63 -13.46 6.86 -6.58
C ALA A 63 -12.51 6.51 -7.75
N PHE A 64 -11.22 6.79 -7.58
CA PHE A 64 -10.16 6.28 -8.44
C PHE A 64 -9.70 4.92 -7.92
N ILE A 65 -9.44 3.97 -8.83
CA ILE A 65 -9.00 2.62 -8.47
C ILE A 65 -7.82 2.24 -9.37
N SER A 66 -6.68 1.90 -8.77
CA SER A 66 -5.51 1.35 -9.45
C SER A 66 -5.71 -0.14 -9.71
N SER A 67 -5.57 -0.59 -10.96
CA SER A 67 -5.89 -1.96 -11.37
C SER A 67 -4.86 -2.54 -12.34
N GLY A 68 -4.68 -3.87 -12.31
CA GLY A 68 -3.78 -4.58 -13.21
C GLY A 68 -2.30 -4.54 -12.81
N LEU A 69 -2.01 -4.34 -11.52
CA LEU A 69 -0.65 -4.35 -11.00
C LEU A 69 0.05 -5.69 -11.28
N LYS A 70 1.30 -5.60 -11.74
CA LYS A 70 2.25 -6.69 -11.84
C LYS A 70 3.44 -6.36 -10.95
N TYR A 71 3.46 -6.98 -9.77
CA TYR A 71 4.54 -6.81 -8.81
C TYR A 71 5.36 -8.10 -8.66
N PRO A 72 6.70 -8.05 -8.66
CA PRO A 72 7.55 -9.24 -8.52
C PRO A 72 7.20 -10.06 -7.28
N GLY A 73 6.94 -11.35 -7.46
CA GLY A 73 6.56 -12.27 -6.37
C GLY A 73 5.07 -12.30 -6.03
N ILE A 74 4.24 -11.45 -6.65
CA ILE A 74 2.79 -11.44 -6.47
C ILE A 74 2.11 -12.06 -7.70
N LYS A 75 1.03 -12.81 -7.47
CA LYS A 75 0.26 -13.44 -8.55
C LYS A 75 -0.47 -12.39 -9.38
N SER A 76 -0.17 -12.34 -10.68
CA SER A 76 -1.00 -11.66 -11.69
C SER A 76 -1.85 -12.68 -12.46
N PHE A 77 -3.13 -12.33 -12.67
CA PHE A 77 -4.09 -13.12 -13.45
C PHE A 77 -4.11 -12.71 -14.93
N GLU A 78 -3.72 -11.47 -15.25
CA GLU A 78 -3.61 -10.95 -16.62
C GLU A 78 -2.22 -10.34 -16.87
N PRO A 79 -1.15 -11.16 -16.90
CA PRO A 79 0.23 -10.67 -16.98
C PRO A 79 0.55 -9.93 -18.29
N ASP A 80 -0.20 -10.21 -19.36
CA ASP A 80 0.03 -9.65 -20.70
C ASP A 80 -0.71 -8.33 -20.97
N LYS A 81 -1.54 -7.85 -20.03
CA LYS A 81 -2.28 -6.58 -20.19
C LYS A 81 -1.62 -5.45 -19.40
N PRO A 82 -1.59 -4.22 -19.94
CA PRO A 82 -1.20 -3.04 -19.16
C PRO A 82 -2.21 -2.79 -18.05
N GLY A 83 -1.75 -2.13 -16.98
CA GLY A 83 -2.64 -1.71 -15.90
C GLY A 83 -3.45 -0.48 -16.27
N LYS A 84 -4.36 -0.08 -15.38
CA LYS A 84 -5.42 0.89 -15.65
C LYS A 84 -5.72 1.70 -14.39
N ILE A 85 -6.21 2.92 -14.58
CA ILE A 85 -6.95 3.64 -13.55
C ILE A 85 -8.43 3.56 -13.90
N LEU A 86 -9.23 3.05 -12.98
CA LEU A 86 -10.68 3.01 -13.10
C LEU A 86 -11.30 4.17 -12.32
N LEU A 87 -12.47 4.61 -12.76
CA LEU A 87 -13.32 5.58 -12.07
C LEU A 87 -14.65 4.93 -11.76
N MET A 88 -15.16 5.18 -10.55
CA MET A 88 -16.48 4.76 -10.11
C MET A 88 -17.17 5.93 -9.40
N ASP A 89 -18.46 6.15 -9.67
CA ASP A 89 -19.25 7.17 -8.98
C ASP A 89 -20.06 6.51 -7.87
N LEU A 90 -19.68 6.74 -6.60
CA LEU A 90 -20.30 6.10 -5.44
C LEU A 90 -21.66 6.72 -5.07
N ASN A 91 -22.10 7.77 -5.77
CA ASN A 91 -23.44 8.32 -5.58
C ASN A 91 -24.51 7.56 -6.39
N GLU A 92 -24.10 6.70 -7.33
CA GLU A 92 -25.00 5.84 -8.10
C GLU A 92 -25.55 4.68 -7.23
N GLU A 93 -26.79 4.25 -7.49
CA GLU A 93 -27.42 3.14 -6.75
C GLU A 93 -26.76 1.78 -7.04
N ASP A 94 -26.32 1.56 -8.28
CA ASP A 94 -25.56 0.38 -8.73
C ASP A 94 -24.31 0.87 -9.49
N PRO A 95 -23.25 1.28 -8.77
CA PRO A 95 -22.12 1.97 -9.37
C PRO A 95 -21.34 1.04 -10.30
N THR A 96 -20.98 1.58 -11.47
CA THR A 96 -20.18 0.84 -12.46
C THR A 96 -18.79 1.46 -12.62
N VAL A 97 -17.83 0.63 -13.03
CA VAL A 97 -16.45 1.08 -13.27
C VAL A 97 -16.25 1.48 -14.73
N LEU A 98 -15.54 2.58 -14.92
CA LEU A 98 -15.07 3.06 -16.21
C LEU A 98 -13.55 3.12 -16.21
N GLU A 99 -12.91 2.59 -17.24
CA GLU A 99 -11.48 2.83 -17.48
C GLU A 99 -11.25 4.27 -17.94
N LEU A 100 -10.47 5.04 -17.18
CA LEU A 100 -10.12 6.41 -17.54
C LEU A 100 -9.17 6.42 -18.73
N LYS A 101 -9.50 7.22 -19.75
CA LYS A 101 -8.61 7.44 -20.87
C LYS A 101 -7.42 8.28 -20.40
N ILE A 102 -6.21 7.75 -20.53
CA ILE A 102 -5.00 8.55 -20.33
C ILE A 102 -4.67 9.29 -21.62
N THR A 103 -4.29 10.57 -21.51
CA THR A 103 -3.83 11.40 -22.61
C THR A 103 -2.48 12.05 -22.27
N GLY A 104 -1.77 12.55 -23.27
CA GLY A 104 -0.43 13.13 -23.12
C GLY A 104 0.57 12.42 -24.03
N SER A 105 1.20 13.18 -24.92
CA SER A 105 2.00 12.61 -26.03
C SER A 105 3.29 11.89 -25.61
N LYS A 106 3.71 12.05 -24.35
CA LYS A 106 4.94 11.46 -23.80
C LYS A 106 4.68 10.26 -22.89
N PHE A 107 3.42 9.93 -22.61
CA PHE A 107 3.08 8.83 -21.73
C PHE A 107 3.13 7.50 -22.49
N ASP A 108 3.87 6.53 -21.94
CA ASP A 108 3.93 5.18 -22.50
C ASP A 108 2.85 4.30 -21.87
N HIS A 109 1.77 4.10 -22.62
CA HIS A 109 0.65 3.25 -22.19
C HIS A 109 1.02 1.77 -22.11
N SER A 110 2.01 1.31 -22.88
CA SER A 110 2.29 -0.12 -23.02
C SER A 110 2.98 -0.70 -21.79
N SER A 111 3.78 0.11 -21.10
CA SER A 111 4.49 -0.25 -19.87
C SER A 111 3.79 0.21 -18.59
N PHE A 112 2.59 0.80 -18.69
CA PHE A 112 1.86 1.28 -17.53
C PHE A 112 1.48 0.12 -16.59
N ASN A 113 1.90 0.26 -15.34
CA ASN A 113 1.79 -0.73 -14.28
C ASN A 113 1.57 0.01 -12.95
N PRO A 114 0.35 0.54 -12.73
CA PRO A 114 0.04 1.37 -11.58
C PRO A 114 -0.03 0.52 -10.30
N HIS A 115 0.36 1.14 -9.19
CA HIS A 115 0.40 0.58 -7.83
C HIS A 115 -0.38 1.54 -6.91
N GLY A 116 0.20 2.01 -5.80
CA GLY A 116 -0.41 3.02 -4.94
C GLY A 116 -0.71 4.36 -5.65
N ILE A 117 -1.76 5.04 -5.21
CA ILE A 117 -2.24 6.30 -5.77
C ILE A 117 -2.53 7.31 -4.68
N SER A 118 -2.42 8.59 -5.04
CA SER A 118 -2.87 9.66 -4.14
C SER A 118 -3.47 10.85 -4.89
N THR A 119 -4.52 11.46 -4.34
CA THR A 119 -5.13 12.67 -4.90
C THR A 119 -4.69 13.94 -4.17
N PHE A 120 -4.62 15.04 -4.91
CA PHE A 120 -4.49 16.38 -4.35
C PHE A 120 -5.45 17.32 -5.07
N THR A 121 -6.32 18.00 -4.32
CA THR A 121 -7.21 19.03 -4.87
C THR A 121 -6.63 20.40 -4.56
N ASP A 122 -6.29 21.15 -5.60
CA ASP A 122 -5.72 22.50 -5.47
C ASP A 122 -6.79 23.56 -5.16
N GLU A 123 -6.37 24.78 -4.82
CA GLU A 123 -7.27 25.89 -4.45
C GLU A 123 -8.27 26.25 -5.55
N ASP A 124 -7.93 25.99 -6.82
CA ASP A 124 -8.80 26.20 -7.98
C ASP A 124 -9.72 25.01 -8.29
N ASN A 125 -9.76 24.01 -7.41
CA ASN A 125 -10.43 22.72 -7.56
C ASN A 125 -9.86 21.82 -8.67
N THR A 126 -8.66 22.10 -9.19
CA THR A 126 -7.96 21.14 -10.03
C THR A 126 -7.62 19.90 -9.20
N VAL A 127 -8.12 18.75 -9.65
CA VAL A 127 -7.80 17.45 -9.06
C VAL A 127 -6.56 16.88 -9.76
N TYR A 128 -5.51 16.67 -8.99
CA TYR A 128 -4.34 15.92 -9.39
C TYR A 128 -4.43 14.50 -8.87
N LEU A 129 -4.05 13.54 -9.72
CA LEU A 129 -3.88 12.14 -9.34
C LEU A 129 -2.41 11.79 -9.54
N LEU A 130 -1.73 11.43 -8.46
CA LEU A 130 -0.38 10.92 -8.48
C LEU A 130 -0.46 9.39 -8.41
N VAL A 131 0.30 8.70 -9.26
CA VAL A 131 0.24 7.24 -9.39
C VAL A 131 1.64 6.68 -9.33
N VAL A 132 1.92 5.82 -8.35
CA VAL A 132 3.10 4.97 -8.37
C VAL A 132 3.01 4.03 -9.57
N ASN A 133 4.06 3.96 -10.37
CA ASN A 133 4.09 3.18 -11.60
C ASN A 133 5.38 2.37 -11.70
N HIS A 134 5.27 1.16 -12.23
CA HIS A 134 6.38 0.21 -12.36
C HIS A 134 6.71 -0.22 -13.80
N PRO A 135 7.11 0.72 -14.68
CA PRO A 135 7.42 0.39 -16.06
C PRO A 135 8.74 -0.37 -16.12
N ASP A 136 8.74 -1.54 -16.77
CA ASP A 136 9.92 -2.41 -16.92
C ASP A 136 10.66 -2.65 -15.59
N PHE A 137 9.91 -2.87 -14.51
CA PHE A 137 10.42 -3.10 -13.13
C PHE A 137 11.18 -1.93 -12.48
N LYS A 138 11.10 -0.73 -13.06
CA LYS A 138 11.57 0.50 -12.41
C LYS A 138 10.46 1.04 -11.51
N SER A 139 10.72 2.16 -10.82
CA SER A 139 9.69 2.88 -10.06
C SER A 139 9.66 4.33 -10.49
N THR A 140 8.45 4.86 -10.68
CA THR A 140 8.17 6.25 -11.02
C THR A 140 6.92 6.71 -10.28
N VAL A 141 6.73 8.03 -10.19
CA VAL A 141 5.41 8.61 -9.87
C VAL A 141 4.93 9.37 -11.10
N GLU A 142 3.76 9.02 -11.59
CA GLU A 142 3.11 9.69 -12.72
C GLU A 142 2.12 10.72 -12.18
N LEU A 143 2.29 11.98 -12.58
CA LEU A 143 1.38 13.06 -12.23
C LEU A 143 0.37 13.27 -13.36
N PHE A 144 -0.90 13.13 -13.02
CA PHE A 144 -2.02 13.41 -13.91
C PHE A 144 -2.87 14.57 -13.38
N LYS A 145 -3.45 15.32 -14.31
CA LYS A 145 -4.62 16.17 -14.03
C LYS A 145 -5.88 15.40 -14.43
N PHE A 146 -6.83 15.28 -13.51
CA PHE A 146 -8.13 14.70 -13.80
C PHE A 146 -9.00 15.70 -14.59
N GLN A 147 -9.64 15.19 -15.64
CA GLN A 147 -10.57 15.92 -16.49
C GLN A 147 -11.93 15.23 -16.39
N GLU A 148 -12.77 15.74 -15.48
CA GLU A 148 -14.02 15.08 -15.09
C GLU A 148 -15.03 14.98 -16.24
N GLU A 149 -15.24 16.07 -17.00
CA GLU A 149 -16.17 16.10 -18.12
C GLU A 149 -15.80 15.08 -19.21
N GLU A 150 -14.52 14.96 -19.52
CA GLU A 150 -13.99 14.02 -20.51
C GLU A 150 -13.78 12.60 -19.96
N LYS A 151 -13.89 12.41 -18.64
CA LYS A 151 -13.51 11.18 -17.91
C LYS A 151 -12.13 10.68 -18.35
N SER A 152 -11.15 11.59 -18.28
CA SER A 152 -9.77 11.33 -18.70
C SER A 152 -8.73 11.83 -17.71
N LEU A 153 -7.53 11.27 -17.81
CA LEU A 153 -6.34 11.70 -17.08
C LEU A 153 -5.36 12.32 -18.08
N LEU A 154 -5.04 13.60 -17.92
CA LEU A 154 -3.99 14.26 -18.68
C LEU A 154 -2.66 14.05 -17.97
N HIS A 155 -1.75 13.27 -18.56
CA HIS A 155 -0.39 13.10 -18.04
C HIS A 155 0.39 14.41 -18.15
N LEU A 156 0.94 14.86 -17.02
CA LEU A 156 1.72 16.08 -16.92
C LEU A 156 3.21 15.80 -16.79
N LYS A 157 3.58 14.81 -15.97
CA LYS A 157 4.98 14.58 -15.58
C LYS A 157 5.21 13.15 -15.12
N THR A 158 6.38 12.62 -15.45
CA THR A 158 6.94 11.43 -14.81
C THR A 158 8.03 11.85 -13.85
N ILE A 159 7.87 11.54 -12.58
CA ILE A 159 8.80 11.85 -11.50
C ILE A 159 9.67 10.62 -11.22
N ARG A 160 10.97 10.86 -11.12
CA ARG A 160 12.00 9.86 -10.80
C ARG A 160 13.04 10.50 -9.91
N HIS A 161 13.58 9.74 -8.96
CA HIS A 161 14.68 10.18 -8.11
C HIS A 161 15.48 8.96 -7.62
N GLU A 162 16.75 9.16 -7.28
CA GLU A 162 17.60 8.08 -6.75
C GLU A 162 17.12 7.52 -5.41
N LEU A 163 16.37 8.32 -4.65
CA LEU A 163 15.73 7.93 -3.38
C LEU A 163 14.33 7.31 -3.56
N LEU A 164 13.87 7.10 -4.79
CA LEU A 164 12.58 6.45 -5.08
C LEU A 164 12.74 5.14 -5.90
N PRO A 165 13.66 4.22 -5.53
CA PRO A 165 13.93 3.02 -6.31
C PRO A 165 12.80 1.98 -6.32
N ASN A 166 12.05 1.84 -5.23
CA ASN A 166 11.08 0.74 -5.02
C ASN A 166 9.80 1.26 -4.35
N LEU A 167 9.12 2.17 -5.02
CA LEU A 167 7.92 2.78 -4.46
C LEU A 167 6.81 1.74 -4.26
N ASN A 168 6.07 1.86 -3.16
CA ASN A 168 4.86 1.09 -2.92
C ASN A 168 3.65 2.02 -3.03
N ASP A 169 3.60 3.01 -2.14
CA ASP A 169 2.51 3.96 -2.05
C ASP A 169 3.02 5.40 -1.77
N ILE A 170 2.15 6.39 -1.95
CA ILE A 170 2.41 7.80 -1.71
C ILE A 170 1.22 8.49 -1.03
N VAL A 171 1.49 9.60 -0.33
CA VAL A 171 0.44 10.55 0.07
C VAL A 171 0.80 11.95 -0.42
N ALA A 172 -0.05 12.51 -1.27
CA ALA A 172 0.15 13.81 -1.86
C ALA A 172 -0.12 14.94 -0.84
N VAL A 173 0.78 15.92 -0.80
CA VAL A 173 0.66 17.13 0.01
C VAL A 173 0.79 18.41 -0.84
N GLY A 174 0.69 18.24 -2.16
CA GLY A 174 0.73 19.27 -3.19
C GLY A 174 0.71 18.63 -4.58
N PRO A 175 0.63 19.41 -5.67
CA PRO A 175 0.51 18.87 -7.03
C PRO A 175 1.69 17.98 -7.45
N GLU A 176 2.88 18.28 -6.96
CA GLU A 176 4.09 17.48 -7.17
C GLU A 176 4.92 17.33 -5.88
N HIS A 177 4.22 17.25 -4.74
CA HIS A 177 4.81 17.09 -3.40
C HIS A 177 4.15 15.91 -2.70
N PHE A 178 4.94 14.99 -2.16
CA PHE A 178 4.40 13.79 -1.53
C PHE A 178 5.38 13.16 -0.55
N TYR A 179 4.86 12.38 0.40
CA TYR A 179 5.63 11.34 1.07
C TYR A 179 5.46 10.02 0.34
N ALA A 180 6.48 9.20 0.29
CA ALA A 180 6.50 7.93 -0.42
C ALA A 180 7.15 6.84 0.40
N THR A 181 6.57 5.65 0.39
CA THR A 181 7.17 4.45 0.97
C THR A 181 7.99 3.73 -0.10
N ASN A 182 9.24 3.41 0.23
CA ASN A 182 10.02 2.43 -0.52
C ASN A 182 9.93 1.09 0.22
N ASP A 183 9.26 0.09 -0.35
CA ASP A 183 9.05 -1.21 0.33
C ASP A 183 10.33 -2.04 0.49
N HIS A 184 11.36 -1.74 -0.31
CA HIS A 184 12.68 -2.35 -0.26
C HIS A 184 13.78 -1.32 -0.47
N TYR A 185 14.96 -1.60 0.10
CA TYR A 185 16.17 -0.84 -0.20
C TYR A 185 16.77 -1.21 -1.56
N PHE A 186 16.87 -2.51 -1.87
CA PHE A 186 17.54 -2.95 -3.10
C PHE A 186 16.64 -2.84 -4.33
N VAL A 187 17.18 -2.40 -5.47
CA VAL A 187 16.45 -2.36 -6.76
C VAL A 187 16.36 -3.76 -7.39
N ASP A 188 17.45 -4.53 -7.32
CA ASP A 188 17.53 -5.85 -7.95
C ASP A 188 16.55 -6.85 -7.30
N HIS A 189 15.76 -7.56 -8.11
CA HIS A 189 14.71 -8.46 -7.63
C HIS A 189 15.24 -9.62 -6.77
N TYR A 190 16.42 -10.14 -7.09
CA TYR A 190 17.02 -11.22 -6.30
C TYR A 190 17.46 -10.69 -4.94
N LEU A 191 18.08 -9.51 -4.90
CA LEU A 191 18.47 -8.88 -3.64
C LEU A 191 17.25 -8.48 -2.79
N ARG A 192 16.15 -8.02 -3.39
CA ARG A 192 14.87 -7.78 -2.68
C ARG A 192 14.33 -9.04 -2.02
N SER A 193 14.33 -10.16 -2.74
CA SER A 193 13.88 -11.45 -2.21
C SER A 193 14.72 -11.86 -0.99
N TRP A 194 16.04 -11.63 -1.03
CA TRP A 194 16.93 -11.88 0.11
C TRP A 194 16.75 -10.88 1.24
N GLU A 195 16.52 -9.60 0.95
CA GLU A 195 16.20 -8.56 1.93
C GLU A 195 14.97 -8.95 2.76
N LEU A 196 13.89 -9.35 2.07
CA LEU A 196 12.67 -9.85 2.70
C LEU A 196 12.94 -11.13 3.49
N TYR A 197 13.58 -12.14 2.89
CA TYR A 197 13.84 -13.42 3.57
C TYR A 197 14.65 -13.22 4.85
N LEU A 198 15.75 -12.47 4.78
CA LEU A 198 16.65 -12.21 5.90
C LEU A 198 16.04 -11.27 6.95
N GLY A 199 15.00 -10.50 6.59
CA GLY A 199 14.36 -9.54 7.49
C GLY A 199 15.29 -8.39 7.83
N LEU A 200 15.93 -7.80 6.83
CA LEU A 200 16.91 -6.73 7.03
C LEU A 200 16.26 -5.43 7.53
N ALA A 201 14.97 -5.23 7.23
CA ALA A 201 14.20 -4.04 7.60
C ALA A 201 14.87 -2.73 7.17
N TRP A 202 15.26 -2.64 5.88
CA TRP A 202 15.92 -1.46 5.30
C TRP A 202 14.98 -0.60 4.46
N SER A 203 13.68 -0.88 4.48
CA SER A 203 12.67 -0.04 3.87
C SER A 203 12.61 1.33 4.57
N TYR A 204 12.22 2.36 3.81
CA TYR A 204 12.28 3.76 4.25
C TYR A 204 11.24 4.62 3.57
N VAL A 205 10.96 5.78 4.17
CA VAL A 205 10.04 6.80 3.69
C VAL A 205 10.79 8.03 3.23
N VAL A 206 10.39 8.59 2.10
CA VAL A 206 10.99 9.78 1.49
C VAL A 206 9.94 10.87 1.34
N TYR A 207 10.31 12.11 1.63
CA TYR A 207 9.59 13.27 1.14
C TYR A 207 10.18 13.72 -0.19
N TYR A 208 9.33 13.97 -1.18
CA TYR A 208 9.69 14.50 -2.47
C TYR A 208 9.04 15.88 -2.68
N SER A 209 9.84 16.80 -3.21
CA SER A 209 9.42 18.04 -3.84
C SER A 209 10.32 18.33 -5.05
N PRO A 210 9.96 19.28 -5.93
CA PRO A 210 10.82 19.67 -7.04
C PRO A 210 12.20 20.22 -6.63
N THR A 211 12.31 20.78 -5.42
CA THR A 211 13.51 21.47 -4.93
C THR A 211 14.28 20.70 -3.86
N GLU A 212 13.63 19.76 -3.18
CA GLU A 212 14.18 19.02 -2.05
C GLU A 212 13.61 17.60 -2.01
N VAL A 213 14.50 16.61 -1.85
CA VAL A 213 14.13 15.21 -1.70
C VAL A 213 14.97 14.62 -0.56
N GLN A 214 14.32 14.05 0.45
CA GLN A 214 14.98 13.63 1.67
C GLN A 214 14.32 12.40 2.29
N VAL A 215 15.13 11.47 2.83
CA VAL A 215 14.66 10.37 3.67
C VAL A 215 14.13 10.94 5.00
N MET A 216 12.88 10.62 5.33
CA MET A 216 12.18 11.15 6.51
C MET A 216 12.05 10.15 7.65
N ALA A 217 12.05 8.85 7.33
CA ALA A 217 12.08 7.76 8.30
C ALA A 217 12.67 6.52 7.63
N ASP A 218 13.33 5.65 8.37
CA ASP A 218 13.94 4.41 7.86
C ASP A 218 13.83 3.28 8.90
N GLY A 219 14.27 2.08 8.52
CA GLY A 219 14.31 0.93 9.41
C GLY A 219 13.02 0.10 9.44
N PHE A 220 12.21 0.17 8.37
CA PHE A 220 10.96 -0.57 8.27
C PHE A 220 11.17 -1.96 7.68
N ASP A 221 10.41 -2.93 8.16
CA ASP A 221 10.21 -4.24 7.53
C ASP A 221 9.02 -4.16 6.57
N PHE A 222 9.31 -3.70 5.35
CA PHE A 222 8.34 -3.52 4.25
C PHE A 222 7.32 -2.40 4.55
N ALA A 223 7.75 -1.14 4.48
CA ALA A 223 6.82 0.00 4.49
C ALA A 223 5.93 -0.04 3.24
N ASN A 224 4.63 0.08 3.44
CA ASN A 224 3.60 -0.17 2.43
C ASN A 224 2.68 1.05 2.34
N GLY A 225 1.41 0.96 2.75
CA GLY A 225 0.47 2.08 2.76
C GLY A 225 0.95 3.29 3.57
N ILE A 226 0.67 4.49 3.05
CA ILE A 226 0.99 5.76 3.73
C ILE A 226 -0.13 6.78 3.55
N ASN A 227 -0.54 7.44 4.64
CA ASN A 227 -1.58 8.47 4.56
C ASN A 227 -1.37 9.57 5.61
N ILE A 228 -2.20 10.62 5.58
CA ILE A 228 -2.07 11.82 6.40
C ILE A 228 -3.37 12.14 7.13
N SER A 229 -3.28 12.71 8.33
CA SER A 229 -4.45 13.21 9.06
C SER A 229 -5.12 14.36 8.28
N PRO A 230 -6.45 14.57 8.43
CA PRO A 230 -7.15 15.64 7.73
C PRO A 230 -6.61 17.04 8.03
N ASP A 231 -6.01 17.25 9.21
CA ASP A 231 -5.38 18.51 9.60
C ASP A 231 -3.90 18.63 9.18
N GLY A 232 -3.36 17.62 8.48
CA GLY A 232 -2.01 17.63 7.92
C GLY A 232 -0.88 17.53 8.95
N LYS A 233 -1.18 17.18 10.20
CA LYS A 233 -0.21 17.13 11.32
C LYS A 233 0.34 15.76 11.64
N TYR A 234 -0.29 14.69 11.16
CA TYR A 234 0.17 13.32 11.41
C TYR A 234 0.27 12.53 10.13
N VAL A 235 1.33 11.76 9.98
CA VAL A 235 1.51 10.79 8.89
C VAL A 235 1.43 9.39 9.48
N TYR A 236 0.69 8.52 8.79
CA TYR A 236 0.48 7.13 9.14
C TYR A 236 1.21 6.23 8.15
N ILE A 237 2.00 5.28 8.63
CA ILE A 237 2.79 4.39 7.78
C ILE A 237 2.51 2.95 8.20
N ALA A 238 2.05 2.12 7.26
CA ALA A 238 1.94 0.68 7.45
C ALA A 238 3.32 0.02 7.28
N GLU A 239 3.72 -0.78 8.26
CA GLU A 239 4.88 -1.68 8.20
C GLU A 239 4.37 -3.11 8.10
N LEU A 240 4.26 -3.58 6.86
CA LEU A 240 3.49 -4.77 6.48
C LEU A 240 3.94 -6.02 7.22
N LEU A 241 5.25 -6.29 7.26
CA LEU A 241 5.81 -7.54 7.82
C LEU A 241 6.04 -7.47 9.33
N ALA A 242 6.03 -6.27 9.92
CA ALA A 242 6.04 -6.08 11.37
C ALA A 242 4.63 -6.05 11.99
N HIS A 243 3.58 -6.02 11.14
CA HIS A 243 2.17 -5.93 11.55
C HIS A 243 1.89 -4.65 12.34
N LYS A 244 2.45 -3.52 11.89
CA LYS A 244 2.37 -2.25 12.61
C LYS A 244 1.86 -1.11 11.75
N ILE A 245 1.14 -0.19 12.39
CA ILE A 245 0.92 1.15 11.86
C ILE A 245 1.65 2.13 12.75
N HIS A 246 2.54 2.91 12.17
CA HIS A 246 3.29 3.97 12.83
C HIS A 246 2.59 5.30 12.68
N VAL A 247 2.58 6.09 13.75
CA VAL A 247 2.11 7.47 13.76
C VAL A 247 3.31 8.38 13.91
N TYR A 248 3.49 9.29 12.97
CA TYR A 248 4.51 10.33 13.00
C TYR A 248 3.86 11.70 13.13
N GLU A 249 4.43 12.57 13.95
CA GLU A 249 4.13 14.01 13.87
C GLU A 249 4.83 14.60 12.65
N LYS A 250 4.07 15.32 11.83
CA LYS A 250 4.56 16.04 10.67
C LYS A 250 4.75 17.52 11.01
N HIS A 251 5.96 18.00 10.81
CA HIS A 251 6.34 19.38 11.10
C HIS A 251 6.15 20.30 9.89
N ALA A 252 6.17 21.61 10.14
CA ALA A 252 6.02 22.63 9.10
C ALA A 252 7.14 22.60 8.03
N ASN A 253 8.31 22.08 8.39
CA ASN A 253 9.44 21.85 7.48
C ASN A 253 9.42 20.46 6.83
N TRP A 254 8.27 19.78 6.82
CA TRP A 254 8.05 18.45 6.24
C TRP A 254 8.74 17.28 6.94
N THR A 255 9.55 17.53 7.97
CA THR A 255 10.17 16.44 8.74
C THR A 255 9.13 15.66 9.55
N LEU A 256 9.45 14.39 9.80
CA LEU A 256 8.61 13.47 10.57
C LEU A 256 9.31 13.10 11.88
N THR A 257 8.59 13.10 13.00
CA THR A 257 9.09 12.56 14.27
C THR A 257 8.18 11.44 14.76
N PRO A 258 8.72 10.28 15.15
CA PRO A 258 7.91 9.15 15.59
C PRO A 258 7.16 9.49 16.88
N LEU A 259 5.86 9.19 16.92
CA LEU A 259 5.00 9.43 18.08
C LEU A 259 4.66 8.13 18.80
N LYS A 260 4.08 7.16 18.07
CA LYS A 260 3.70 5.84 18.59
C LYS A 260 3.52 4.85 17.44
N SER A 261 3.41 3.56 17.77
CA SER A 261 2.98 2.52 16.85
C SER A 261 1.83 1.71 17.46
N LEU A 262 1.01 1.11 16.60
CA LEU A 262 0.00 0.14 16.98
C LEU A 262 0.40 -1.21 16.38
N ASP A 263 0.36 -2.27 17.19
CA ASP A 263 0.60 -3.64 16.75
C ASP A 263 -0.72 -4.35 16.41
N PHE A 264 -0.69 -5.16 15.36
CA PHE A 264 -1.82 -5.93 14.86
C PHE A 264 -1.44 -7.41 14.75
N ASN A 265 -2.45 -8.25 14.60
CA ASN A 265 -2.26 -9.67 14.28
C ASN A 265 -2.71 -9.94 12.82
N THR A 266 -2.25 -9.09 11.92
CA THR A 266 -2.47 -9.15 10.47
C THR A 266 -1.40 -8.29 9.79
N LEU A 267 -1.07 -8.60 8.54
CA LEU A 267 -0.21 -7.74 7.75
C LEU A 267 -1.07 -6.56 7.27
N VAL A 268 -0.74 -5.35 7.71
CA VAL A 268 -1.45 -4.11 7.35
C VAL A 268 -0.88 -3.57 6.04
N ASP A 269 -1.75 -3.34 5.06
CA ASP A 269 -1.41 -2.93 3.70
C ASP A 269 -1.74 -1.43 3.52
N ASN A 270 -2.62 -1.07 2.57
CA ASN A 270 -3.00 0.31 2.31
C ASN A 270 -3.88 0.92 3.41
N ILE A 271 -3.66 2.22 3.67
CA ILE A 271 -4.34 3.02 4.69
C ILE A 271 -5.16 4.11 4.00
N SER A 272 -6.49 4.09 4.17
CA SER A 272 -7.37 5.22 3.86
C SER A 272 -7.70 6.01 5.12
N VAL A 273 -7.86 7.32 5.01
CA VAL A 273 -8.26 8.19 6.12
C VAL A 273 -9.62 8.81 5.80
N ASP A 274 -10.58 8.63 6.70
CA ASP A 274 -11.88 9.29 6.58
C ASP A 274 -11.72 10.80 6.87
N PRO A 275 -12.07 11.69 5.92
CA PRO A 275 -11.80 13.13 6.05
C PRO A 275 -12.67 13.81 7.12
N VAL A 276 -13.80 13.21 7.51
CA VAL A 276 -14.76 13.78 8.47
C VAL A 276 -14.33 13.49 9.91
N THR A 277 -13.89 12.26 10.17
CA THR A 277 -13.59 11.74 11.52
C THR A 277 -12.10 11.64 11.79
N GLY A 278 -11.28 11.49 10.75
CA GLY A 278 -9.87 11.12 10.86
C GLY A 278 -9.65 9.65 11.22
N ASP A 279 -10.69 8.82 11.18
CA ASP A 279 -10.57 7.37 11.37
C ASP A 279 -9.76 6.75 10.22
N LEU A 280 -8.92 5.77 10.54
CA LEU A 280 -8.20 4.99 9.52
C LEU A 280 -9.02 3.76 9.13
N TRP A 281 -9.05 3.47 7.83
CA TRP A 281 -9.58 2.26 7.23
C TRP A 281 -8.45 1.53 6.53
N VAL A 282 -8.19 0.29 6.93
CA VAL A 282 -6.96 -0.41 6.55
C VAL A 282 -7.29 -1.74 5.89
N GLY A 283 -6.83 -1.93 4.66
CA GLY A 283 -6.82 -3.21 3.97
C GLY A 283 -5.73 -4.10 4.55
N CYS A 284 -6.03 -5.37 4.80
CA CYS A 284 -5.14 -6.26 5.53
C CYS A 284 -5.04 -7.64 4.88
N HIS A 285 -3.86 -8.26 4.99
CA HIS A 285 -3.60 -9.66 4.64
C HIS A 285 -3.43 -10.49 5.92
N PRO A 286 -4.42 -11.29 6.33
CA PRO A 286 -4.34 -12.07 7.57
C PRO A 286 -3.17 -13.05 7.59
N ASN A 287 -2.81 -13.62 6.43
CA ASN A 287 -1.78 -14.63 6.30
C ASN A 287 -0.86 -14.31 5.11
N GLY A 288 0.34 -13.83 5.40
CA GLY A 288 1.39 -13.50 4.45
C GLY A 288 1.80 -14.67 3.55
N MET A 289 1.76 -15.91 4.04
CA MET A 289 2.09 -17.07 3.20
C MET A 289 1.13 -17.19 2.02
N ARG A 290 -0.16 -16.89 2.18
CA ARG A 290 -1.16 -17.06 1.11
C ARG A 290 -1.06 -15.97 0.04
N ILE A 291 -0.68 -14.76 0.42
CA ILE A 291 -0.54 -13.64 -0.53
C ILE A 291 0.80 -13.71 -1.29
N PHE A 292 1.91 -13.97 -0.60
CA PHE A 292 3.24 -14.04 -1.23
C PHE A 292 3.50 -15.36 -1.96
N PHE A 293 2.81 -16.45 -1.57
CA PHE A 293 2.93 -17.77 -2.20
C PHE A 293 1.55 -18.27 -2.62
N TYR A 294 0.97 -17.61 -3.63
CA TYR A 294 -0.37 -17.91 -4.12
C TYR A 294 -0.56 -19.40 -4.46
N ASP A 295 -1.60 -19.98 -3.87
CA ASP A 295 -2.09 -21.33 -4.14
C ASP A 295 -3.61 -21.23 -4.44
N PRO A 296 -4.10 -21.62 -5.62
CA PRO A 296 -5.52 -21.57 -5.94
C PRO A 296 -6.40 -22.44 -5.01
N GLU A 297 -5.84 -23.48 -4.40
CA GLU A 297 -6.56 -24.33 -3.44
C GLU A 297 -6.59 -23.73 -2.02
N ASN A 298 -5.77 -22.69 -1.78
CA ASN A 298 -5.68 -22.00 -0.50
C ASN A 298 -5.44 -20.48 -0.69
N PRO A 299 -6.39 -19.77 -1.29
CA PRO A 299 -6.22 -18.37 -1.68
C PRO A 299 -6.08 -17.45 -0.46
N PRO A 300 -5.47 -16.25 -0.63
CA PRO A 300 -5.46 -15.24 0.41
C PRO A 300 -6.88 -14.82 0.80
N ALA A 301 -7.05 -14.57 2.08
CA ALA A 301 -8.27 -14.04 2.66
C ALA A 301 -8.16 -12.50 2.78
N SER A 302 -9.30 -11.85 2.98
CA SER A 302 -9.41 -10.41 3.11
C SER A 302 -9.77 -10.01 4.54
N GLU A 303 -9.24 -8.91 5.05
CA GLU A 303 -9.60 -8.33 6.35
C GLU A 303 -9.58 -6.80 6.25
N VAL A 304 -10.56 -6.12 6.85
CA VAL A 304 -10.63 -4.65 6.92
C VAL A 304 -10.77 -4.22 8.37
N ILE A 305 -9.93 -3.28 8.77
CA ILE A 305 -9.88 -2.75 10.12
C ILE A 305 -10.19 -1.25 10.10
N ARG A 306 -11.05 -0.81 11.02
CA ARG A 306 -11.28 0.61 11.34
C ARG A 306 -10.57 0.96 12.64
N ILE A 307 -9.78 2.02 12.64
CA ILE A 307 -9.07 2.53 13.82
C ILE A 307 -9.60 3.92 14.13
N GLN A 308 -10.12 4.08 15.35
CA GLN A 308 -10.68 5.35 15.82
C GLN A 308 -9.83 5.93 16.95
N ASN A 309 -9.71 7.25 16.98
CA ASN A 309 -8.96 7.99 18.00
C ASN A 309 -7.51 7.50 18.16
N ILE A 310 -6.80 7.31 17.04
CA ILE A 310 -5.47 6.70 17.00
C ILE A 310 -4.43 7.39 17.90
N LEU A 311 -4.61 8.69 18.18
CA LEU A 311 -3.74 9.50 19.03
C LEU A 311 -3.92 9.26 20.54
N THR A 312 -5.02 8.62 20.96
CA THR A 312 -5.26 8.31 22.38
C THR A 312 -4.36 7.17 22.87
N GLU A 313 -4.26 6.99 24.19
CA GLU A 313 -3.49 5.87 24.78
C GLU A 313 -4.05 4.51 24.35
N GLU A 314 -5.38 4.39 24.28
CA GLU A 314 -6.09 3.16 23.88
C GLU A 314 -7.01 3.44 22.67
N PRO A 315 -6.47 3.43 21.43
CA PRO A 315 -7.28 3.54 20.23
C PRO A 315 -8.28 2.41 20.11
N LYS A 316 -9.47 2.71 19.59
CA LYS A 316 -10.47 1.68 19.32
C LYS A 316 -10.20 1.05 17.96
N VAL A 317 -9.82 -0.22 17.96
CA VAL A 317 -9.59 -1.02 16.75
C VAL A 317 -10.78 -1.96 16.56
N THR A 318 -11.47 -1.84 15.43
CA THR A 318 -12.62 -2.68 15.08
C THR A 318 -12.33 -3.42 13.79
N ARG A 319 -12.43 -4.74 13.80
CA ARG A 319 -12.42 -5.54 12.57
C ARG A 319 -13.81 -5.49 11.95
N VAL A 320 -13.94 -4.82 10.81
CA VAL A 320 -15.24 -4.51 10.19
C VAL A 320 -15.65 -5.59 9.19
N TYR A 321 -14.67 -6.16 8.48
CA TYR A 321 -14.89 -7.25 7.53
C TYR A 321 -13.74 -8.25 7.61
N ALA A 322 -14.05 -9.54 7.45
CA ALA A 322 -13.04 -10.56 7.24
C ALA A 322 -13.65 -11.80 6.58
N GLU A 323 -13.12 -12.24 5.45
CA GLU A 323 -13.64 -13.43 4.76
C GLU A 323 -12.58 -14.13 3.90
N ASN A 324 -12.77 -15.44 3.65
CA ASN A 324 -11.95 -16.22 2.72
C ASN A 324 -12.35 -15.98 1.24
N VAL A 325 -12.59 -14.73 0.88
CA VAL A 325 -12.86 -14.31 -0.50
C VAL A 325 -11.65 -13.49 -0.98
N LEU A 326 -11.21 -13.77 -2.20
CA LEU A 326 -10.05 -13.14 -2.82
C LEU A 326 -10.39 -11.67 -3.15
N THR A 327 -9.90 -10.71 -2.35
CA THR A 327 -9.81 -9.30 -2.75
C THR A 327 -8.35 -8.87 -2.60
N GLN A 328 -7.77 -8.26 -3.63
CA GLN A 328 -6.38 -7.82 -3.59
C GLN A 328 -6.32 -6.45 -2.89
N GLY A 329 -5.98 -6.45 -1.59
CA GLY A 329 -5.31 -5.33 -0.90
C GLY A 329 -6.11 -4.07 -0.59
N ALA A 330 -7.07 -3.65 -1.42
CA ALA A 330 -7.73 -2.37 -1.20
C ALA A 330 -8.61 -2.36 0.07
N PRO A 331 -8.57 -1.28 0.87
CA PRO A 331 -9.55 -1.06 1.92
C PRO A 331 -10.96 -1.02 1.32
N VAL A 332 -11.84 -1.90 1.81
CA VAL A 332 -13.28 -1.82 1.50
C VAL A 332 -13.82 -0.58 2.21
N HIS A 333 -14.10 0.48 1.46
CA HIS A 333 -14.87 1.61 1.99
C HIS A 333 -16.32 1.17 2.17
N LEU A 334 -16.72 1.06 3.43
CA LEU A 334 -18.08 0.74 3.82
C LEU A 334 -18.82 2.04 4.05
N LEU A 335 -19.67 2.39 3.10
CA LEU A 335 -20.66 3.45 3.28
C LEU A 335 -21.77 2.88 4.17
N GLU A 336 -21.82 3.31 5.42
CA GLU A 336 -23.05 3.20 6.21
C GLU A 336 -24.04 4.24 5.65
N ASN A 337 -25.18 3.79 5.14
CA ASN A 337 -26.28 4.64 4.66
C ASN A 337 -26.80 5.61 5.72
#